data_AF-A0A328TKR5-F1
#
_entry.id   AF-A0A328TKR5-F1
#
_cell.length_a   1.000
_cell.length_b   1.000
_cell.length_c   1.000
_cell.angle_alpha   90.00
_cell.angle_beta   90.00
_cell.angle_gamma   90.00
#
_symmetry.space_group_name_H-M   'P 1'
#
loop_
_entity.id
_entity.type
_entity.pdbx_description
1 polymer ?
#
loop_
_entity_poly.entity_id
_entity_poly.type
_entity_poly.pdbx_seq_one_letter_code
_entity_poly.pdbx_strand_id
1 'polypeptide(L)'
;MYQYLRKQISAGKKKYFEIDIDVLRINLGINKHETYQQFKFLKSQFLDRSIKIIEVTEFSKIEVTITERKGRKAHKVCISYEYEDDGLKPAMSVKKMITA
;
A
#
# COMPACT_ATOMS: atom_id res chain seq x y z
N MET A 1 5.27 -2.02 -2.63
CA MET A 1 4.31 -1.02 -2.09
C MET A 1 5.03 0.16 -1.46
N TYR A 2 5.89 -0.05 -0.46
CA TYR A 2 6.65 1.03 0.20
C TYR A 2 7.27 2.07 -0.76
N GLN A 3 8.16 1.64 -1.66
CA GLN A 3 8.81 2.52 -2.64
C GLN A 3 7.80 3.28 -3.51
N TYR A 4 6.68 2.65 -3.83
CA TYR A 4 5.63 3.26 -4.64
C TYR A 4 4.92 4.39 -3.88
N LEU A 5 4.60 4.19 -2.60
CA LEU A 5 4.01 5.23 -1.75
C LEU A 5 4.98 6.40 -1.57
N ARG A 6 6.25 6.14 -1.27
CA ARG A 6 7.28 7.19 -1.17
C ARG A 6 7.43 7.98 -2.47
N LYS A 7 7.39 7.32 -3.62
CA LYS A 7 7.39 8.01 -4.92
C LYS A 7 6.19 8.96 -5.10
N GLN A 8 4.99 8.57 -4.63
CA GLN A 8 3.82 9.45 -4.69
C GLN A 8 3.93 10.63 -3.71
N ILE A 9 4.48 10.39 -2.52
CA ILE A 9 4.77 11.45 -1.54
C ILE A 9 5.74 12.47 -2.13
N SER A 10 6.85 12.01 -2.74
CA SER A 10 7.80 12.89 -3.43
C SER A 10 7.18 13.66 -4.60
N ALA A 11 6.14 13.11 -5.23
CA ALA A 11 5.37 13.78 -6.27
C ALA A 11 4.32 14.79 -5.72
N GLY A 12 4.31 15.04 -4.40
CA GLY A 12 3.44 16.02 -3.75
C GLY A 12 2.10 15.48 -3.25
N LYS A 13 1.80 14.18 -3.46
CA LYS A 13 0.59 13.54 -2.93
C LYS A 13 0.84 13.16 -1.47
N LYS A 14 0.51 14.05 -0.53
CA LYS A 14 0.90 13.84 0.88
C LYS A 14 -0.05 12.96 1.69
N LYS A 15 -1.33 12.85 1.30
CA LYS A 15 -2.36 12.14 2.11
C LYS A 15 -3.01 10.99 1.38
N TYR A 16 -3.27 11.18 0.09
CA TYR A 16 -3.93 10.19 -0.73
C TYR A 16 -3.65 10.44 -2.20
N PHE A 17 -3.95 9.43 -3.01
CA PHE A 17 -4.05 9.59 -4.45
C PHE A 17 -5.03 8.60 -5.02
N GLU A 18 -5.68 9.01 -6.11
CA GLU A 18 -6.50 8.12 -6.91
C GLU A 18 -5.69 7.56 -8.07
N ILE A 19 -6.02 6.32 -8.45
CA ILE A 19 -5.38 5.63 -9.55
C ILE A 19 -6.29 4.56 -10.15
N ASP A 20 -6.20 4.38 -11.46
CA ASP A 20 -6.80 3.25 -12.16
C ASP A 20 -6.13 1.94 -11.74
N ILE A 21 -6.92 0.89 -11.54
CA ILE A 21 -6.41 -0.41 -11.08
C ILE A 21 -5.36 -0.99 -12.05
N ASP A 22 -5.55 -0.81 -13.36
CA ASP A 22 -4.59 -1.30 -14.35
C ASP A 22 -3.26 -0.55 -14.27
N VAL A 23 -3.29 0.77 -14.11
CA VAL A 23 -2.09 1.60 -13.94
C VAL A 23 -1.39 1.26 -12.62
N LEU A 24 -2.16 1.03 -11.54
CA LEU A 24 -1.63 0.58 -10.25
C LEU A 24 -0.88 -0.75 -10.40
N ARG A 25 -1.44 -1.73 -11.11
CA ARG A 25 -0.80 -3.03 -11.35
C ARG A 25 0.49 -2.90 -12.16
N ILE A 26 0.51 -2.05 -13.18
CA ILE A 26 1.70 -1.77 -13.98
C ILE A 26 2.78 -1.13 -13.11
N ASN A 27 2.44 -0.09 -12.34
CA ASN A 27 3.38 0.62 -11.47
C ASN A 27 3.95 -0.27 -10.35
N LEU A 28 3.18 -1.27 -9.91
CA LEU A 28 3.62 -2.26 -8.93
C LEU A 28 4.39 -3.44 -9.55
N GLY A 29 4.50 -3.50 -10.89
CA GLY A 29 5.20 -4.56 -11.61
C GLY A 29 4.47 -5.91 -11.63
N ILE A 30 3.17 -5.92 -11.29
CA ILE A 30 2.37 -7.15 -11.14
C ILE A 30 1.36 -7.37 -12.27
N ASN A 31 1.45 -6.58 -13.34
CA ASN A 31 0.53 -6.61 -14.48
C ASN A 31 0.54 -7.95 -15.24
N LYS A 32 1.69 -8.64 -15.27
CA LYS A 32 1.85 -9.94 -15.95
C LYS A 32 1.19 -11.11 -15.20
N HIS A 33 0.82 -10.94 -13.94
CA HIS A 33 0.17 -12.00 -13.15
C HIS A 33 -1.35 -11.94 -13.33
N GLU A 34 -1.91 -12.99 -13.94
CA GLU A 34 -3.35 -13.13 -14.17
C GLU A 34 -4.16 -13.13 -12.87
N THR A 35 -3.59 -13.70 -11.80
CA THR A 35 -4.20 -13.75 -10.46
C THR A 35 -4.69 -12.39 -9.99
N TYR A 36 -3.98 -11.31 -10.34
CA TYR A 36 -4.29 -9.96 -9.88
C TYR A 36 -5.16 -9.15 -10.85
N GLN A 37 -5.66 -9.75 -11.94
CA GLN A 37 -6.61 -9.07 -12.82
C GLN A 37 -7.94 -8.78 -12.12
N GLN A 38 -8.37 -9.66 -11.22
CA GLN A 38 -9.56 -9.40 -10.41
C GLN A 38 -9.18 -8.61 -9.15
N PHE A 39 -9.87 -7.50 -8.93
CA PHE A 39 -9.61 -6.64 -7.78
C PHE A 39 -9.72 -7.38 -6.44
N LYS A 40 -10.61 -8.37 -6.33
CA LYS A 40 -10.76 -9.20 -5.12
C LYS A 40 -9.43 -9.85 -4.71
N PHE A 41 -8.71 -10.44 -5.66
CA PHE A 41 -7.43 -11.10 -5.41
C PHE A 41 -6.28 -10.10 -5.28
N LEU A 42 -6.29 -9.03 -6.08
CA LEU A 42 -5.34 -7.92 -5.92
C LEU A 42 -5.41 -7.37 -4.50
N LYS A 43 -6.61 -7.16 -3.96
CA LYS A 43 -6.80 -6.67 -2.60
C LYS A 43 -6.31 -7.70 -1.57
N SER A 44 -6.90 -8.90 -1.55
CA SER A 44 -6.65 -9.85 -0.46
C SER A 44 -5.26 -10.46 -0.46
N GLN A 45 -4.66 -10.68 -1.64
CA GLN A 45 -3.39 -11.39 -1.75
C GLN A 45 -2.19 -10.44 -1.88
N PHE A 46 -2.38 -9.25 -2.42
CA PHE A 46 -1.28 -8.30 -2.63
C PHE A 46 -1.40 -7.08 -1.72
N LEU A 47 -2.48 -6.29 -1.84
CA LEU A 47 -2.61 -5.02 -1.12
C LEU A 47 -2.65 -5.25 0.39
N ASP A 48 -3.54 -6.12 0.87
CA ASP A 48 -3.71 -6.40 2.30
C ASP A 48 -2.42 -6.98 2.93
N ARG A 49 -1.67 -7.81 2.18
CA ARG A 49 -0.34 -8.27 2.62
C ARG A 49 0.68 -7.15 2.63
N SER A 50 0.65 -6.28 1.61
CA SER A 50 1.59 -5.19 1.47
C SER A 50 1.36 -4.06 2.48
N ILE A 51 0.15 -3.93 3.04
CA ILE A 51 -0.17 -2.97 4.10
C ILE A 51 0.58 -3.31 5.40
N LYS A 52 0.99 -4.58 5.60
CA LYS A 52 1.82 -4.99 6.73
C LYS A 52 3.18 -4.28 6.81
N ILE A 53 3.60 -3.58 5.75
CA ILE A 53 4.80 -2.73 5.79
C ILE A 53 4.72 -1.66 6.89
N ILE A 54 3.52 -1.28 7.35
CA ILE A 54 3.29 -0.37 8.49
C ILE A 54 4.04 -0.82 9.74
N GLU A 55 4.25 -2.13 9.93
CA GLU A 55 4.94 -2.71 11.09
C GLU A 55 6.45 -2.37 11.10
N VAL A 56 7.03 -2.08 9.93
CA VAL A 56 8.49 -1.88 9.76
C VAL A 56 8.85 -0.55 9.08
N THR A 57 7.87 0.30 8.83
CA THR A 57 8.04 1.59 8.14
C THR A 57 7.36 2.72 8.91
N GLU A 58 7.64 3.94 8.52
CA GLU A 58 7.10 5.20 9.05
C GLU A 58 5.60 5.40 8.82
N PHE A 59 4.98 4.58 7.98
CA PHE A 59 3.53 4.63 7.78
C PHE A 59 2.83 4.14 9.05
N SER A 60 1.85 4.90 9.53
CA SER A 60 0.97 4.52 10.64
C SER A 60 -0.33 3.90 10.12
N LYS A 61 -0.77 4.34 8.93
CA LYS A 61 -2.02 3.91 8.32
C LYS A 61 -1.89 3.87 6.80
N ILE A 62 -2.45 2.83 6.18
CA ILE A 62 -2.62 2.73 4.73
C ILE A 62 -3.99 2.10 4.49
N GLU A 63 -4.85 2.79 3.73
CA GLU A 63 -6.16 2.30 3.35
C GLU A 63 -6.34 2.35 1.84
N VAL A 64 -7.06 1.35 1.30
CA VAL A 64 -7.43 1.29 -0.11
C VAL A 64 -8.94 1.20 -0.23
N THR A 65 -9.54 2.18 -0.87
CA THR A 65 -10.99 2.28 -1.10
C THR A 65 -11.29 2.30 -2.58
N ILE A 66 -12.42 1.71 -3.00
CA ILE A 66 -12.87 1.77 -4.40
C ILE A 66 -13.60 3.09 -4.59
N THR A 67 -13.11 3.94 -5.50
CA THR A 67 -13.74 5.22 -5.82
C THR A 67 -14.62 5.16 -7.06
N GLU A 68 -14.28 4.29 -8.03
CA GLU A 68 -15.07 4.13 -9.26
C GLU A 68 -15.28 2.66 -9.59
N ARG A 69 -16.50 2.31 -9.99
CA ARG A 69 -16.85 1.00 -10.53
C ARG A 69 -17.38 1.15 -11.96
N LYS A 70 -16.97 0.26 -12.85
CA LYS A 70 -17.56 0.08 -14.19
C LYS A 70 -18.34 -1.23 -14.20
N GLY A 71 -19.67 -1.12 -14.17
CA GLY A 71 -20.56 -2.26 -13.92
C GLY A 71 -20.25 -2.90 -12.56
N ARG A 72 -20.01 -4.22 -12.55
CA ARG A 72 -19.70 -4.97 -11.32
C ARG A 72 -18.20 -4.96 -10.94
N LYS A 73 -17.34 -4.35 -11.76
CA LYS A 73 -15.88 -4.37 -11.56
C LYS A 73 -15.39 -3.04 -11.00
N ALA A 74 -14.50 -3.10 -10.01
CA ALA A 74 -13.76 -1.92 -9.56
C ALA A 74 -12.87 -1.41 -10.71
N HIS A 75 -12.79 -0.10 -10.89
CA HIS A 75 -12.01 0.54 -11.95
C HIS A 75 -10.95 1.48 -11.36
N LYS A 76 -11.33 2.31 -10.40
CA LYS A 76 -10.41 3.19 -9.67
C LYS A 76 -10.41 2.91 -8.20
N VAL A 77 -9.25 3.16 -7.60
CA VAL A 77 -9.07 3.12 -6.16
C VAL A 77 -8.42 4.40 -5.67
N CYS A 78 -8.79 4.80 -4.46
CA CYS A 78 -8.06 5.77 -3.68
C CYS A 78 -7.18 5.01 -2.68
N ILE A 79 -5.89 5.33 -2.71
CA ILE A 79 -4.93 4.88 -1.70
C ILE A 79 -4.64 6.07 -0.80
N SER A 80 -5.00 5.95 0.47
CA SER A 80 -4.75 6.97 1.49
C SER A 80 -3.76 6.43 2.52
N TYR A 81 -3.00 7.33 3.13
CA TYR A 81 -1.98 6.98 4.09
C TYR A 81 -1.67 8.11 5.05
N GLU A 82 -1.21 7.71 6.23
CA GLU A 82 -0.64 8.56 7.27
C GLU A 82 0.79 8.07 7.52
N TYR A 83 1.72 9.01 7.66
CA TYR A 83 3.12 8.74 7.94
C TYR A 83 3.71 9.89 8.75
N GLU A 84 4.65 9.56 9.61
CA GLU A 84 5.48 10.55 10.30
C GLU A 84 6.78 10.69 9.50
N ASP A 85 7.15 11.92 9.13
CA ASP A 85 8.38 12.19 8.37
C ASP A 85 9.63 12.21 9.28
N ASP A 86 9.42 12.02 10.59
CA ASP A 86 10.48 11.86 11.56
C ASP A 86 11.16 10.51 11.32
N GLY A 87 12.42 10.60 10.85
CA GLY A 87 13.19 9.46 10.38
C GLY A 87 13.21 8.29 11.35
N LEU A 88 12.84 7.12 10.85
CA LEU A 88 12.87 5.81 11.52
C LEU A 88 12.04 5.78 12.82
N LYS A 89 10.90 5.05 12.77
CA LYS A 89 10.36 4.44 13.99
C LYS A 89 11.54 3.76 14.71
N PRO A 90 11.78 4.04 16.01
CA PRO A 90 12.86 3.39 16.73
C PRO A 90 12.70 1.88 16.52
N ALA A 91 13.76 1.26 16.00
CA ALA A 91 13.81 -0.17 15.73
C ALA A 91 13.15 -0.89 16.90
N MET A 92 12.11 -1.69 16.59
CA MET A 92 11.36 -2.44 17.58
C MET A 92 12.28 -2.93 18.68
N SER A 93 11.96 -2.55 19.90
CA SER A 93 12.62 -2.98 21.12
C SER A 93 12.83 -4.50 21.08
N VAL A 94 14.04 -4.94 20.70
CA VAL A 94 14.51 -6.31 20.91
C VAL A 94 14.79 -6.45 22.40
N LYS A 95 13.73 -6.36 23.21
CA LYS A 95 13.74 -6.65 24.63
C LYS A 95 12.63 -7.64 24.93
N LYS A 96 12.94 -8.91 24.68
CA LYS A 96 12.87 -10.01 25.66
C LYS A 96 13.05 -11.34 24.93
N MET A 97 14.30 -11.75 24.77
CA MET A 97 14.60 -13.18 24.62
C MET A 97 16.03 -13.50 25.07
N ILE A 98 16.49 -12.89 26.18
CA ILE A 98 17.61 -13.44 26.95
C ILE A 98 17.35 -13.12 28.43
N THR A 99 16.84 -14.12 29.14
CA THR A 99 16.97 -14.29 30.60
C THR A 99 16.81 -15.80 30.75
N ALA A 100 17.93 -16.52 30.66
CA ALA A 100 18.69 -17.08 31.78
C ALA A 100 17.95 -18.27 32.39
#